data_AF-A0A2N2PER3-F1
#
_entry.id   AF-A0A2N2PER3-F1
#
_cell.length_a   1.000
_cell.length_b   1.000
_cell.length_c   1.000
_cell.angle_alpha   90.00
_cell.angle_beta   90.00
_cell.angle_gamma   90.00
#
_symmetry.space_group_name_H-M   'P 1'
#
loop_
_entity.id
_entity.type
_entity.pdbx_description
1 polymer ?
#
loop_
_entity_poly.entity_id
_entity_poly.type
_entity_poly.pdbx_seq_one_letter_code
_entity_poly.pdbx_strand_id
1 'polypeptide(L)'
;MKEKLKQAAQQKPWRIQLQWIGLIVVLVVMAVLAGVMELNILTQSADAGVQIRVLEGRRQELERDITANRTRLALLTSASVMQERARDLGFVPATRNDIKYLYMDNYLEREPLSVAIPPAPKTDEQTILKPAYTLSVWDWLFQGTFTLLDQEGK
;
A
#
# COMPACT_ATOMS: atom_id res chain seq x y z
N MET A 1 -20.28 -1.93 -78.54
CA MET A 1 -20.51 -1.55 -77.13
C MET A 1 -20.06 -2.71 -76.23
N LYS A 2 -19.53 -2.38 -75.05
CA LYS A 2 -18.54 -3.15 -74.29
C LYS A 2 -19.18 -4.25 -73.43
N GLU A 3 -19.07 -5.50 -73.85
CA GLU A 3 -19.63 -6.68 -73.16
C GLU A 3 -18.53 -7.70 -72.79
N LYS A 4 -17.38 -7.28 -72.25
CA LYS A 4 -16.35 -8.24 -71.77
C LYS A 4 -15.40 -7.64 -70.74
N LEU A 5 -15.80 -7.50 -69.47
CA LEU A 5 -14.84 -7.35 -68.34
C LEU A 5 -15.45 -7.79 -66.99
N LYS A 6 -16.06 -8.98 -66.90
CA LYS A 6 -16.47 -9.57 -65.61
C LYS A 6 -16.21 -11.08 -65.52
N GLN A 7 -15.04 -11.54 -65.95
CA GLN A 7 -14.74 -12.98 -65.99
C GLN A 7 -13.37 -13.40 -65.42
N ALA A 8 -12.78 -12.65 -64.48
CA ALA A 8 -11.44 -13.00 -63.99
C ALA A 8 -11.19 -12.92 -62.48
N ALA A 9 -12.23 -12.97 -61.63
CA ALA A 9 -12.03 -13.00 -60.17
C ALA A 9 -13.09 -13.79 -59.39
N GLN A 10 -13.64 -14.88 -59.95
CA GLN A 10 -14.31 -15.88 -59.11
C GLN A 10 -13.24 -16.75 -58.43
N GLN A 11 -12.59 -16.18 -57.41
CA GLN A 11 -11.81 -16.98 -56.47
C GLN A 11 -12.76 -17.93 -55.75
N LYS A 12 -12.47 -19.24 -55.83
CA LYS A 12 -13.29 -20.31 -55.25
C LYS A 12 -13.67 -19.96 -53.80
N PRO A 13 -14.97 -19.82 -53.47
CA PRO A 13 -15.44 -19.38 -52.15
C PRO A 13 -14.96 -20.30 -51.00
N TRP A 14 -14.60 -21.55 -51.33
CA TRP A 14 -13.94 -22.51 -50.45
C TRP A 14 -12.72 -21.94 -49.70
N ARG A 15 -11.85 -21.13 -50.34
CA ARG A 15 -10.61 -20.65 -49.69
C ARG A 15 -10.90 -19.58 -48.63
N ILE A 16 -11.90 -18.74 -48.88
CA ILE A 16 -12.34 -17.69 -47.94
C ILE A 16 -13.00 -18.33 -46.72
N GLN A 17 -13.81 -19.38 -46.92
CA GLN A 17 -14.39 -20.16 -45.81
C GLN A 17 -13.30 -20.83 -44.95
N LEU A 18 -12.27 -21.39 -45.58
CA LEU A 18 -11.16 -22.03 -44.87
C LEU A 18 -10.30 -21.02 -44.08
N GLN A 19 -10.09 -19.82 -44.61
CA GLN A 19 -9.37 -18.73 -43.93
C GLN A 19 -10.11 -18.24 -42.68
N TRP A 20 -11.43 -18.09 -42.75
CA TRP A 20 -12.24 -17.68 -41.60
C TRP A 20 -12.22 -18.72 -40.48
N ILE A 21 -12.28 -20.01 -40.82
CA ILE A 21 -12.14 -21.10 -39.83
C ILE A 21 -10.75 -21.06 -39.19
N GLY A 22 -9.69 -20.90 -39.98
CA GLY A 22 -8.33 -20.78 -39.47
C GLY A 22 -8.15 -19.59 -38.53
N LEU A 23 -8.74 -18.44 -38.87
CA LEU A 23 -8.68 -17.23 -38.05
C LEU A 23 -9.39 -17.43 -36.70
N ILE A 24 -10.56 -18.06 -36.69
CA ILE A 24 -11.29 -18.39 -35.45
C ILE A 24 -10.46 -19.33 -34.60
N VAL A 25 -9.86 -20.37 -35.18
CA VAL A 25 -9.01 -21.33 -34.44
C VAL A 25 -7.81 -20.62 -33.81
N VAL A 26 -7.12 -19.74 -34.55
CA VAL A 26 -5.98 -18.98 -34.01
C VAL A 26 -6.42 -18.07 -32.86
N LEU A 27 -7.57 -17.40 -32.98
CA LEU A 27 -8.11 -16.52 -31.95
C LEU A 27 -8.46 -17.31 -30.67
N VAL A 28 -9.09 -18.48 -30.82
CA VAL A 28 -9.38 -19.39 -29.72
C VAL A 28 -8.10 -19.86 -29.03
N VAL A 29 -7.08 -20.26 -29.79
CA VAL A 29 -5.78 -20.68 -29.22
C VAL A 29 -5.12 -19.53 -28.46
N MET A 30 -5.18 -18.30 -28.99
CA MET A 30 -4.63 -17.13 -28.30
C MET A 30 -5.37 -16.84 -26.98
N ALA A 31 -6.70 -16.94 -26.98
CA ALA A 31 -7.52 -16.76 -25.77
C ALA A 31 -7.24 -17.84 -24.72
N VAL A 32 -7.04 -19.10 -25.13
CA VAL A 32 -6.66 -20.20 -24.23
C VAL A 32 -5.28 -19.95 -23.62
N LEU A 33 -4.29 -19.52 -24.42
CA LEU A 33 -2.95 -19.20 -23.92
C LEU A 33 -2.97 -18.02 -22.94
N ALA A 34 -3.74 -16.97 -23.22
CA ALA A 34 -3.93 -15.84 -22.32
C ALA A 34 -4.57 -16.28 -20.99
N GLY A 35 -5.63 -17.09 -21.04
CA GLY A 35 -6.29 -17.60 -19.84
C GLY A 35 -5.40 -18.51 -18.98
N VAL A 36 -4.56 -19.35 -19.61
CA VAL A 36 -3.59 -20.20 -18.89
C VAL A 36 -2.48 -19.36 -18.26
N MET A 37 -2.02 -18.30 -18.93
CA MET A 37 -1.00 -17.39 -18.41
C MET A 37 -1.50 -16.61 -17.20
N GLU A 38 -2.74 -16.12 -17.23
CA GLU A 38 -3.35 -15.44 -16.09
C GLU A 38 -3.50 -16.37 -14.88
N LEU A 39 -3.89 -17.64 -15.07
CA LEU A 39 -4.06 -18.59 -13.96
C LEU A 39 -2.79 -18.83 -13.13
N ASN A 40 -1.62 -18.81 -13.77
CA ASN A 40 -0.34 -19.03 -13.09
C ASN A 40 0.12 -17.84 -12.24
N ILE A 41 -0.38 -16.63 -12.49
CA ILE A 41 0.03 -15.41 -11.76
C ILE A 41 -0.78 -15.25 -10.46
N LEU A 42 -2.01 -15.79 -10.41
CA LEU A 42 -2.86 -15.70 -9.22
C LEU A 42 -2.34 -16.55 -8.05
N THR A 43 -1.68 -17.67 -8.31
CA THR A 43 -1.28 -18.61 -7.25
C THR A 43 -0.09 -18.12 -6.44
N GLN A 44 0.89 -17.48 -7.08
CA GLN A 44 2.11 -17.00 -6.40
C GLN A 44 1.87 -15.72 -5.57
N SER A 45 0.82 -14.96 -5.91
CA SER A 45 0.41 -13.75 -5.19
C SER A 45 -0.31 -14.06 -3.86
N ALA A 46 -0.86 -15.27 -3.71
CA ALA A 46 -1.61 -15.67 -2.53
C ALA A 46 -0.72 -15.89 -1.29
N ASP A 47 0.45 -16.50 -1.46
CA ASP A 47 1.36 -16.81 -0.34
C ASP A 47 1.97 -15.55 0.30
N ALA A 48 2.35 -14.57 -0.51
CA ALA A 48 2.82 -13.29 -0.01
C ALA A 48 1.70 -12.51 0.70
N GLY A 49 0.46 -12.59 0.20
CA GLY A 49 -0.71 -11.95 0.81
C GLY A 49 -1.08 -12.52 2.17
N VAL A 50 -0.94 -13.83 2.40
CA VAL A 50 -1.19 -14.46 3.71
C VAL A 50 -0.19 -13.97 4.75
N GLN A 51 1.10 -13.94 4.41
CA GLN A 51 2.14 -13.48 5.33
C GLN A 51 1.94 -12.02 5.74
N ILE A 52 1.56 -11.15 4.79
CA ILE A 52 1.23 -9.75 5.07
C ILE A 52 0.05 -9.66 6.05
N ARG A 53 -1.02 -10.44 5.87
CA ARG A 53 -2.16 -10.44 6.80
C ARG A 53 -1.79 -10.90 8.20
N VAL A 54 -0.92 -11.90 8.31
CA VAL A 54 -0.43 -12.39 9.63
C VAL A 54 0.41 -11.30 10.31
N LEU A 55 1.32 -10.66 9.57
CA LEU A 55 2.13 -9.56 10.09
C LEU A 55 1.27 -8.36 10.53
N GLU A 56 0.25 -8.01 9.74
CA GLU A 56 -0.68 -6.94 10.07
C GLU A 56 -1.52 -7.28 11.31
N GLY A 57 -1.97 -8.52 11.45
CA GLY A 57 -2.64 -9.00 12.66
C GLY A 57 -1.74 -8.88 13.90
N ARG A 58 -0.46 -9.30 13.77
CA ARG A 58 0.54 -9.17 14.83
C ARG A 58 0.82 -7.71 15.21
N ARG A 59 0.88 -6.83 14.22
CA ARG A 59 1.05 -5.39 14.43
C ARG A 59 -0.12 -4.81 15.24
N GLN A 60 -1.35 -5.13 14.84
CA GLN A 60 -2.55 -4.65 15.53
C GLN A 60 -2.62 -5.16 16.97
N GLU A 61 -2.24 -6.41 17.21
CA GLU A 61 -2.13 -6.97 18.56
C GLU A 61 -1.13 -6.18 19.42
N LEU A 62 0.07 -5.94 18.88
CA LEU A 62 1.11 -5.19 19.59
C LEU A 62 0.72 -3.73 19.86
N GLU A 63 0.05 -3.07 18.91
CA GLU A 63 -0.46 -1.70 19.09
C GLU A 63 -1.53 -1.63 20.20
N ARG A 64 -2.40 -2.64 20.29
CA ARG A 64 -3.39 -2.75 21.38
C ARG A 64 -2.69 -2.92 22.73
N ASP A 65 -1.68 -3.78 22.81
CA ASP A 65 -0.92 -4.01 24.04
C ASP A 65 -0.17 -2.77 24.51
N ILE A 66 0.50 -2.06 23.58
CA ILE A 66 1.19 -0.80 23.88
C ILE A 66 0.19 0.21 24.45
N THR A 67 -0.98 0.32 23.84
CA THR A 67 -2.03 1.25 24.27
C THR A 67 -2.55 0.88 25.66
N ALA A 68 -2.86 -0.38 25.90
CA ALA A 68 -3.30 -0.87 27.21
C ALA A 68 -2.25 -0.60 28.30
N ASN A 69 -0.98 -0.88 28.01
CA ASN A 69 0.13 -0.64 28.93
C ASN A 69 0.32 0.86 29.22
N ARG A 70 0.22 1.72 28.21
CA ARG A 70 0.28 3.18 28.39
C ARG A 70 -0.86 3.68 29.27
N THR A 71 -2.08 3.20 29.06
CA THR A 71 -3.23 3.55 29.90
C THR A 71 -3.02 3.10 31.34
N ARG A 72 -2.51 1.88 31.56
CA ARG A 72 -2.21 1.38 32.90
C ARG A 72 -1.12 2.21 33.58
N LEU A 73 -0.07 2.57 32.85
CA LEU A 73 1.00 3.43 33.37
C LEU A 73 0.44 4.80 33.76
N ALA A 74 -0.34 5.44 32.87
CA ALA A 74 -0.95 6.74 33.12
C ALA A 74 -1.86 6.72 34.36
N LEU A 75 -2.64 5.65 34.55
CA LEU A 75 -3.46 5.47 35.76
C LEU A 75 -2.58 5.40 37.01
N LEU A 76 -1.53 4.58 37.00
CA LEU A 76 -0.61 4.42 38.13
C LEU A 76 0.15 5.71 38.44
N THR A 77 0.60 6.44 37.43
CA THR A 77 1.34 7.71 37.57
C THR A 77 0.42 8.93 37.64
N SER A 78 -0.90 8.73 37.73
CA SER A 78 -1.83 9.84 37.86
C SER A 78 -1.62 10.55 39.19
N ALA A 79 -1.79 11.87 39.18
CA ALA A 79 -1.61 12.70 40.38
C ALA A 79 -2.49 12.23 41.54
N SER A 80 -3.71 11.76 41.26
CA SER A 80 -4.64 11.22 42.26
C SER A 80 -4.08 9.95 42.92
N VAL A 81 -3.66 8.96 42.14
CA VAL A 81 -3.10 7.70 42.66
C VAL A 81 -1.77 7.92 43.37
N MET A 82 -0.96 8.87 42.90
CA MET A 82 0.29 9.25 43.59
C MET A 82 0.00 9.98 44.91
N GLN A 83 -1.00 10.86 44.94
CA GLN A 83 -1.40 11.57 46.16
C GLN A 83 -1.98 10.62 47.20
N GLU A 84 -2.80 9.66 46.79
CA GLU A 84 -3.32 8.61 47.66
C GLU A 84 -2.18 7.79 48.26
N ARG A 85 -1.25 7.28 47.44
CA ARG A 85 -0.06 6.57 47.93
C ARG A 85 0.80 7.42 48.86
N ALA A 86 0.93 8.72 48.60
CA ALA A 86 1.66 9.62 49.49
C ALA A 86 0.97 9.73 50.86
N ARG A 87 -0.37 9.82 50.88
CA ARG A 87 -1.13 9.85 52.14
C ARG A 87 -1.00 8.54 52.92
N ASP A 88 -1.05 7.39 52.24
CA ASP A 88 -0.89 6.07 52.86
C ASP A 88 0.50 5.89 53.50
N LEU A 89 1.52 6.51 52.92
CA LEU A 89 2.89 6.55 53.45
C LEU A 89 3.06 7.59 54.58
N GLY A 90 2.01 8.32 54.95
CA GLY A 90 2.03 9.33 56.01
C GLY A 90 2.50 10.72 55.57
N PHE A 91 2.66 10.97 54.27
CA PHE A 91 2.96 12.31 53.78
C PHE A 91 1.74 13.23 53.89
N VAL A 92 2.01 14.49 54.20
CA VAL A 92 1.01 15.56 54.32
C VAL A 92 1.32 16.62 53.25
N PRO A 93 0.31 17.26 52.64
CA PRO A 93 0.54 18.37 51.72
C PRO A 93 1.38 19.47 52.38
N ALA A 94 2.46 19.88 51.73
CA ALA A 94 3.32 20.95 52.22
C ALA A 94 2.57 22.29 52.17
N THR A 95 2.61 23.03 53.27
CA THR A 95 2.06 24.39 53.37
C THR A 95 3.19 25.40 53.14
N ARG A 96 2.87 26.67 52.88
CA ARG A 96 3.88 27.74 52.68
C ARG A 96 4.92 27.80 53.80
N ASN A 97 4.53 27.48 55.03
CA ASN A 97 5.43 27.51 56.19
C ASN A 97 6.45 26.35 56.21
N ASP A 98 6.20 25.27 55.45
CA ASP A 98 7.07 24.10 55.36
C ASP A 98 8.14 24.28 54.27
N ILE A 99 7.98 25.28 53.39
CA ILE A 99 8.85 25.53 52.25
C ILE A 99 9.98 26.49 52.67
N LYS A 100 11.22 26.01 52.60
CA LYS A 100 12.42 26.83 52.80
C LYS A 100 13.09 27.12 51.47
N TYR A 101 13.32 28.39 51.18
CA TYR A 101 14.02 28.84 49.98
C TYR A 101 15.51 28.92 50.25
N LEU A 102 16.31 28.27 49.39
CA LEU A 102 17.77 28.35 49.42
C LEU A 102 18.22 29.23 48.25
N TYR A 103 18.97 30.29 48.55
CA TYR A 103 19.62 31.10 47.54
C TYR A 103 20.94 30.42 47.14
N MET A 104 21.13 30.19 45.84
CA MET A 104 22.37 29.63 45.29
C MET A 104 23.05 30.70 44.45
N ASP A 105 24.21 31.18 44.89
CA ASP A 105 24.94 32.30 44.26
C ASP A 105 25.33 32.04 42.80
N ASN A 106 25.57 30.77 42.42
CA ASN A 106 25.97 30.37 41.07
C ASN A 106 24.96 29.40 40.45
N TYR A 107 23.67 29.70 40.52
CA TYR A 107 22.66 28.91 39.82
C TYR A 107 22.87 29.01 38.30
N LEU A 108 23.46 27.98 37.70
CA LEU A 108 23.47 27.79 36.26
C LEU A 108 22.02 27.57 35.85
N GLU A 109 21.45 28.54 35.13
CA GLU A 109 20.12 28.38 34.54
C GLU A 109 20.07 27.06 33.80
N ARG A 110 19.09 26.21 34.17
CA ARG A 110 18.83 25.00 33.42
C ARG A 110 18.33 25.46 32.06
N GLU A 111 19.13 25.29 31.01
CA GLU A 111 18.67 25.52 29.65
C GLU A 111 17.32 24.81 29.51
N PRO A 112 16.28 25.50 29.01
CA PRO A 112 14.99 24.86 28.81
C PRO A 112 15.24 23.63 27.95
N LEU A 113 15.02 22.45 28.52
CA LEU A 113 15.04 21.20 27.78
C LEU A 113 14.06 21.41 26.62
N SER A 114 14.60 21.58 25.42
CA SER A 114 13.80 21.62 24.20
C SER A 114 13.06 20.30 24.19
N VAL A 115 11.77 20.35 24.51
CA VAL A 115 10.89 19.20 24.37
C VAL A 115 10.87 18.95 22.88
N ALA A 116 11.71 18.03 22.42
CA ALA A 116 11.74 17.63 21.04
C ALA A 116 10.34 17.07 20.74
N ILE A 117 9.51 17.87 20.08
CA ILE A 117 8.32 17.38 19.42
C ILE A 117 8.86 16.27 18.51
N PRO A 118 8.39 15.01 18.69
CA PRO A 118 8.79 13.94 17.80
C PRO A 118 8.62 14.45 16.37
N PRO A 119 9.64 14.40 15.51
CA PRO A 119 9.47 14.85 14.14
C PRO A 119 8.23 14.15 13.61
N ALA A 120 7.28 14.93 13.07
CA ALA A 120 6.14 14.36 12.37
C ALA A 120 6.69 13.29 11.43
N PRO A 121 6.07 12.09 11.37
CA PRO A 121 6.54 11.05 10.47
C PRO A 121 6.69 11.72 9.11
N LYS A 122 7.93 11.79 8.62
CA LYS A 122 8.17 12.25 7.27
C LYS A 122 7.41 11.24 6.43
N THR A 123 6.30 11.66 5.85
CA THR A 123 5.70 10.95 4.74
C THR A 123 6.73 11.05 3.64
N ASP A 124 7.73 10.17 3.68
CA ASP A 124 8.53 9.88 2.52
C ASP A 124 7.52 9.30 1.53
N GLU A 125 6.95 10.15 0.68
CA GLU A 125 6.23 9.79 -0.54
C GLU A 125 7.17 9.12 -1.55
N GLN A 126 8.22 8.45 -1.08
CA GLN A 126 8.91 7.45 -1.86
C GLN A 126 7.90 6.34 -2.05
N THR A 127 7.16 6.44 -3.13
CA THR A 127 6.33 5.37 -3.66
C THR A 127 7.24 4.17 -3.86
N ILE A 128 7.30 3.28 -2.86
CA ILE A 128 8.06 2.01 -2.88
C ILE A 128 7.47 1.06 -3.95
N LEU A 129 6.33 1.42 -4.54
CA LEU A 129 5.72 0.69 -5.63
C LEU A 129 6.48 1.01 -6.93
N LYS A 130 7.11 0.00 -7.53
CA LYS A 130 7.61 0.10 -8.90
C LYS A 130 6.44 0.52 -9.82
N PRO A 131 6.65 1.38 -10.83
CA PRO A 131 5.60 1.84 -11.73
C PRO A 131 4.78 0.71 -12.38
N ALA A 132 5.39 -0.48 -12.52
CA ALA A 132 4.73 -1.70 -12.96
C ALA A 132 3.50 -2.10 -12.11
N TYR A 133 3.43 -1.70 -10.85
CA TYR A 133 2.31 -2.00 -9.94
C TYR A 133 1.23 -0.90 -9.90
N THR A 134 1.47 0.25 -10.53
CA THR A 134 0.50 1.36 -10.63
C THR A 134 -0.09 1.51 -12.02
N LEU A 135 0.47 0.80 -13.02
CA LEU A 135 -0.04 0.79 -14.38
C LEU A 135 -1.37 0.02 -14.45
N SER A 136 -2.36 0.61 -15.12
CA SER A 136 -3.62 -0.05 -15.40
C SER A 136 -3.43 -1.11 -16.48
N VAL A 137 -4.17 -2.21 -16.40
CA VAL A 137 -4.25 -3.22 -17.48
C VAL A 137 -4.69 -2.56 -18.80
N TRP A 138 -5.50 -1.49 -18.71
CA TRP A 138 -5.90 -0.68 -19.85
C TRP A 138 -4.74 0.11 -20.47
N ASP A 139 -3.77 0.60 -19.69
CA ASP A 139 -2.61 1.33 -20.22
C ASP A 139 -1.75 0.42 -21.09
N TRP A 140 -1.52 -0.82 -20.65
CA TRP A 140 -0.81 -1.83 -21.43
C TRP A 140 -1.56 -2.20 -22.73
N LEU A 141 -2.88 -2.35 -22.65
CA LEU A 141 -3.72 -2.69 -23.81
C LEU A 141 -3.61 -1.62 -24.90
N PHE A 142 -3.75 -0.34 -24.54
CA PHE A 142 -3.64 0.74 -25.52
C PHE A 142 -2.23 0.86 -26.08
N GLN A 143 -1.21 0.75 -25.24
CA GLN A 143 0.19 0.86 -25.66
C GLN A 143 0.58 -0.23 -26.68
N GLY A 144 0.06 -1.45 -26.54
CA GLY A 144 0.25 -2.53 -27.51
C GLY A 144 -0.53 -2.33 -28.83
N THR A 145 -1.80 -1.92 -28.75
CA THR A 145 -2.66 -1.79 -29.94
C THR A 145 -2.23 -0.69 -30.90
N PHE A 146 -1.67 0.42 -30.42
CA PHE A 146 -1.19 1.49 -31.30
C PHE A 146 0.06 1.10 -32.11
N THR A 147 0.89 0.17 -31.61
CA THR A 147 2.06 -0.30 -32.36
C THR A 147 1.70 -1.18 -33.57
N LEU A 148 0.53 -1.83 -33.54
CA LEU A 148 0.04 -2.64 -34.65
C LEU A 148 -0.69 -1.81 -35.71
N LEU A 149 -1.31 -0.69 -35.33
CA LEU A 149 -1.99 0.22 -36.26
C LEU A 149 -1.04 1.12 -37.05
N ASP A 150 0.16 1.41 -36.51
CA ASP A 150 1.18 2.22 -37.19
C ASP A 150 1.97 1.42 -38.25
N GLN A 151 1.91 0.07 -38.23
CA GLN A 151 2.54 -0.77 -39.26
C GLN A 151 1.70 -0.97 -40.52
N GLU A 152 0.39 -0.66 -40.51
CA GLU A 152 -0.47 -0.76 -41.70
C GLU A 152 -0.71 0.59 -42.41
N GLY A 153 -0.04 1.65 -41.96
CA GLY A 153 -0.07 2.99 -42.55
C GLY A 153 1.07 3.27 -43.55
N LYS A 154 1.29 2.40 -44.54
CA LYS A 154 2.06 2.71 -45.76
C LYS A 154 1.41 2.10 -47.00
#